data_AF-A0A535Q902-F1
#
_entry.id   AF-A0A535Q902-F1
#
_cell.length_a   1.000
_cell.length_b   1.000
_cell.length_c   1.000
_cell.angle_alpha   90.00
_cell.angle_beta   90.00
_cell.angle_gamma   90.00
#
_symmetry.space_group_name_H-M   'P 1'
#
loop_
_entity.id
_entity.type
_entity.pdbx_description
1 polymer ?
#
loop_
_entity_poly.entity_id
_entity_poly.type
_entity_poly.pdbx_seq_one_letter_code
_entity_poly.pdbx_strand_id
1 'polypeptide(L)'
;EHLERFGIHEHFDAIVCREDVKQTKPDPALYRVALERLGARPEQGIALEDSSNGIRAAKAAGMFCVAVPNAMTADLDLSAADLKIDSLDGVPLAQLVARATGSSTI
;
A
#
# COMPACT_ATOMS: atom_id res chain seq x y z
N GLU A 1 3.95 19.83 -4.26
CA GLU A 1 5.05 19.91 -5.25
C GLU A 1 5.19 18.66 -6.13
N HIS A 2 5.62 17.49 -5.64
CA HIS A 2 5.91 16.34 -6.52
C HIS A 2 4.66 15.80 -7.25
N LEU A 3 3.55 15.58 -6.54
CA LEU A 3 2.30 15.10 -7.16
C LEU A 3 1.69 16.11 -8.15
N GLU A 4 1.82 17.41 -7.86
CA GLU A 4 1.37 18.49 -8.75
C GLU A 4 2.19 18.51 -10.04
N ARG A 5 3.52 18.34 -9.95
CA ARG A 5 4.41 18.24 -11.11
C ARG A 5 4.01 17.12 -12.07
N PHE A 6 3.48 16.00 -11.55
CA PHE A 6 2.98 14.89 -12.35
C PHE A 6 1.49 15.01 -12.70
N GLY A 7 0.80 16.04 -12.22
CA GLY A 7 -0.63 16.26 -12.51
C GLY A 7 -1.57 15.23 -11.87
N ILE A 8 -1.13 14.55 -10.80
CA ILE A 8 -1.90 13.46 -10.16
C ILE A 8 -2.42 13.82 -8.77
N HIS A 9 -2.15 15.04 -8.28
CA HIS A 9 -2.54 15.46 -6.93
C HIS A 9 -4.04 15.28 -6.67
N GLU A 10 -4.89 15.56 -7.65
CA GLU A 10 -6.35 15.48 -7.55
C GLU A 10 -6.90 14.06 -7.37
N HIS A 11 -6.08 13.03 -7.54
CA HIS A 11 -6.47 11.63 -7.32
C HIS A 11 -6.28 11.17 -5.87
N PHE A 12 -5.81 12.03 -4.96
CA PHE A 12 -5.55 11.69 -3.56
C PHE A 12 -6.49 12.46 -2.63
N ASP A 13 -7.43 11.76 -1.99
CA ASP A 13 -8.30 12.33 -0.96
C ASP A 13 -7.54 12.66 0.35
N ALA A 14 -6.45 11.94 0.62
CA ALA A 14 -5.58 12.16 1.76
C ALA A 14 -4.12 11.91 1.40
N ILE A 15 -3.23 12.78 1.87
CA ILE A 15 -1.78 12.64 1.76
C ILE A 15 -1.21 12.62 3.17
N VAL A 16 -0.41 11.61 3.50
CA VAL A 16 0.27 11.45 4.79
C VAL A 16 1.74 11.20 4.53
N CYS A 17 2.59 12.04 5.10
CA CYS A 17 4.03 12.05 4.92
C CYS A 17 4.75 11.83 6.26
N ARG A 18 6.08 11.76 6.20
CA ARG A 18 6.94 11.52 7.38
C ARG A 18 6.66 12.51 8.51
N GLU A 19 6.36 13.75 8.17
CA GLU A 19 6.15 14.86 9.10
C GLU A 19 4.83 14.71 9.89
N ASP A 20 3.89 13.90 9.41
CA ASP A 20 2.61 13.63 10.07
C ASP A 20 2.72 12.60 11.21
N VAL A 21 3.87 11.92 11.33
CA VAL A 21 4.04 10.80 12.28
C VAL A 21 5.36 10.89 13.05
N LYS A 22 5.36 10.37 14.28
CA LYS A 22 6.58 10.30 15.10
C LYS A 22 7.54 9.19 14.66
N GLN A 23 6.98 8.08 14.20
CA GLN A 23 7.72 6.90 13.77
C GLN A 23 7.35 6.57 12.33
N THR A 24 8.34 6.16 11.55
CA THR A 24 8.16 5.79 10.14
C THR A 24 8.25 4.27 9.99
N LYS A 25 7.93 3.77 8.79
CA LYS A 25 8.02 2.35 8.42
C LYS A 25 9.31 1.71 8.97
N PRO A 26 9.25 0.57 9.66
CA PRO A 26 8.15 -0.40 9.68
C PRO A 26 7.02 -0.12 10.69
N ASP A 27 7.04 1.02 11.39
CA ASP A 27 5.91 1.41 12.23
C ASP A 27 4.65 1.66 11.37
N PRO A 28 3.47 1.18 11.80
CA PRO A 28 2.21 1.31 11.05
C PRO A 28 1.56 2.70 11.12
N ALA A 29 2.13 3.68 11.83
CA ALA A 29 1.50 4.97 12.06
C ALA A 29 1.04 5.69 10.78
N LEU A 30 1.83 5.67 9.70
CA LEU A 30 1.45 6.30 8.43
C LEU A 30 0.14 5.72 7.87
N TYR A 31 0.02 4.39 7.86
CA TYR A 31 -1.18 3.70 7.39
C TYR A 31 -2.38 3.97 8.29
N ARG A 32 -2.18 3.97 9.62
CA ARG A 32 -3.26 4.27 10.57
C ARG A 32 -3.79 5.68 10.42
N VAL A 33 -2.91 6.67 10.27
CA VAL A 33 -3.30 8.07 10.02
C VAL A 33 -4.00 8.21 8.66
N ALA A 34 -3.51 7.53 7.62
CA ALA A 34 -4.18 7.53 6.31
C ALA A 34 -5.60 6.95 6.39
N LEU A 35 -5.75 5.79 7.03
CA LEU A 35 -7.06 5.15 7.26
C LEU A 35 -8.02 6.04 8.05
N GLU A 36 -7.52 6.71 9.10
CA GLU A 36 -8.30 7.68 9.87
C GLU A 36 -8.78 8.85 9.00
N ARG A 37 -7.87 9.48 8.23
CA ARG A 37 -8.21 10.60 7.32
C ARG A 37 -9.21 10.19 6.24
N LEU A 38 -9.14 8.94 5.77
CA LEU A 38 -10.06 8.38 4.77
C LEU A 38 -11.36 7.84 5.38
N GLY A 39 -11.49 7.78 6.71
CA GLY A 39 -12.64 7.18 7.38
C GLY A 39 -12.83 5.69 7.07
N ALA A 40 -11.74 4.98 6.79
CA ALA A 40 -11.75 3.58 6.36
C ALA A 40 -11.18 2.64 7.42
N ARG A 41 -11.70 1.41 7.48
CA ARG A 41 -11.08 0.32 8.25
C ARG A 41 -9.95 -0.34 7.46
N PRO A 42 -8.95 -0.97 8.11
CA PRO A 42 -7.84 -1.63 7.42
C PRO A 42 -8.28 -2.63 6.34
N GLU A 43 -9.38 -3.37 6.58
CA GLU A 43 -9.89 -4.40 5.66
C GLU A 43 -10.57 -3.82 4.42
N GLN A 44 -10.83 -2.50 4.41
CA GLN A 44 -11.43 -1.79 3.28
C GLN A 44 -10.39 -1.17 2.34
N GLY A 45 -9.10 -1.34 2.65
CA GLY A 45 -7.99 -0.78 1.87
C GLY A 45 -6.98 -1.84 1.43
N ILE A 46 -6.27 -1.53 0.34
CA ILE A 46 -5.13 -2.30 -0.15
C ILE A 46 -3.88 -1.40 -0.06
N ALA A 47 -2.83 -1.89 0.58
CA ALA A 47 -1.53 -1.23 0.60
C ALA A 47 -0.67 -1.72 -0.57
N LEU A 48 -0.12 -0.80 -1.36
CA LEU A 48 0.84 -1.10 -2.42
C LEU A 48 2.24 -0.70 -1.94
N GLU A 49 3.18 -1.65 -1.94
CA GLU A 49 4.53 -1.45 -1.41
C GLU A 49 5.61 -2.09 -2.26
N ASP A 50 6.82 -1.56 -2.20
CA ASP A 50 7.99 -2.12 -2.89
C ASP A 50 9.08 -2.60 -1.92
N SER A 51 8.96 -2.33 -0.62
CA SER A 51 10.01 -2.55 0.39
C SER A 51 9.56 -3.39 1.59
N SER A 52 10.49 -4.15 2.19
CA SER A 52 10.20 -4.99 3.36
C SER A 52 9.69 -4.18 4.56
N ASN A 53 10.23 -2.98 4.80
CA ASN A 53 9.77 -2.09 5.88
C ASN A 53 8.34 -1.60 5.63
N GLY A 54 8.03 -1.23 4.39
CA GLY A 54 6.69 -0.78 4.04
C GLY A 54 5.65 -1.89 4.14
N ILE A 55 5.98 -3.09 3.67
CA ILE A 55 5.14 -4.27 3.84
C ILE A 55 4.87 -4.53 5.32
N ARG A 56 5.91 -4.56 6.16
CA ARG A 56 5.75 -4.76 7.61
C ARG A 56 4.85 -3.70 8.26
N ALA A 57 4.98 -2.43 7.85
CA ALA A 57 4.10 -1.36 8.33
C ALA A 57 2.64 -1.58 7.92
N ALA A 58 2.38 -1.93 6.65
CA ALA A 58 1.04 -2.21 6.16
C ALA A 58 0.40 -3.41 6.90
N LYS A 59 1.16 -4.50 7.06
CA LYS A 59 0.71 -5.68 7.80
C LYS A 59 0.44 -5.38 9.27
N ALA A 60 1.30 -4.60 9.94
CA ALA A 60 1.10 -4.16 11.32
C ALA A 60 -0.09 -3.16 11.48
N ALA A 61 -0.55 -2.55 10.39
CA ALA A 61 -1.78 -1.77 10.34
C ALA A 61 -3.04 -2.63 10.07
N GLY A 62 -2.88 -3.94 9.83
CA GLY A 62 -3.98 -4.86 9.54
C GLY A 62 -4.45 -4.85 8.08
N MET A 63 -3.67 -4.26 7.17
CA MET A 63 -4.06 -4.12 5.77
C MET A 63 -3.67 -5.34 4.92
N PHE A 64 -4.42 -5.56 3.83
CA PHE A 64 -3.98 -6.42 2.73
C PHE A 64 -2.88 -5.69 1.96
N CYS A 65 -1.74 -6.34 1.76
CA CYS A 65 -0.55 -5.73 1.17
C CYS A 65 -0.13 -6.46 -0.10
N VAL A 66 0.02 -5.68 -1.18
CA VAL A 66 0.56 -6.12 -2.47
C VAL A 66 1.96 -5.57 -2.61
N ALA A 67 2.94 -6.48 -2.75
CA ALA A 67 4.32 -6.15 -3.08
C ALA A 67 4.49 -5.98 -4.60
N VAL A 68 5.05 -4.84 -5.00
CA VAL A 68 5.43 -4.47 -6.37
C VAL A 68 6.91 -4.05 -6.36
N PRO A 69 7.85 -5.01 -6.38
CA PRO A 69 9.28 -4.70 -6.30
C PRO A 69 9.78 -3.91 -7.51
N ASN A 70 10.86 -3.16 -7.31
CA ASN A 70 11.65 -2.56 -8.38
C ASN A 70 13.07 -3.15 -8.39
N ALA A 71 13.92 -2.68 -9.31
CA ALA A 71 15.29 -3.17 -9.44
C ALA A 71 16.13 -3.09 -8.14
N MET A 72 15.81 -2.15 -7.24
CA MET A 72 16.50 -1.99 -5.96
C MET A 72 15.98 -2.91 -4.86
N THR A 73 14.74 -3.39 -4.99
CA THR A 73 14.06 -4.16 -3.95
C THR A 73 13.73 -5.60 -4.34
N ALA A 74 14.02 -5.98 -5.59
CA ALA A 74 13.73 -7.32 -6.14
C ALA A 74 14.35 -8.47 -5.33
N ASP A 75 15.55 -8.25 -4.78
CA ASP A 75 16.30 -9.23 -4.00
C ASP A 75 16.01 -9.16 -2.49
N LEU A 76 15.13 -8.25 -2.05
CA LEU A 76 14.74 -8.16 -0.64
C LEU A 76 13.70 -9.23 -0.29
N ASP A 77 13.65 -9.58 0.99
CA ASP A 77 12.58 -10.42 1.53
C ASP A 77 11.26 -9.62 1.61
N LEU A 78 10.36 -9.90 0.68
CA LEU A 78 9.02 -9.36 0.58
C LEU A 78 7.94 -10.40 0.92
N SER A 79 8.31 -11.53 1.52
CA SER A 79 7.42 -12.67 1.78
C SER A 79 6.29 -12.37 2.78
N ALA A 80 6.38 -11.27 3.52
CA ALA A 80 5.34 -10.81 4.44
C ALA A 80 4.11 -10.19 3.73
N ALA A 81 4.20 -9.88 2.43
CA ALA A 81 3.06 -9.40 1.66
C ALA A 81 2.07 -10.53 1.34
N ASP A 82 0.79 -10.20 1.19
CA ASP A 82 -0.26 -11.17 0.86
C ASP A 82 -0.23 -11.56 -0.62
N LEU A 83 0.25 -10.65 -1.47
CA LEU A 83 0.41 -10.86 -2.90
C LEU A 83 1.70 -10.18 -3.36
N LYS A 84 2.42 -10.82 -4.29
CA LYS A 84 3.54 -10.20 -5.01
C LYS A 84 3.21 -10.21 -6.51
N ILE A 85 3.36 -9.06 -7.16
CA ILE A 85 3.21 -8.89 -8.61
C ILE A 85 4.41 -8.10 -9.14
N ASP A 86 4.79 -8.33 -10.40
CA ASP A 86 5.98 -7.69 -10.96
C ASP A 86 5.73 -6.22 -11.38
N SER A 87 4.48 -5.87 -11.67
CA SER A 87 4.07 -4.54 -12.11
C SER A 87 2.59 -4.31 -11.84
N LEU A 88 2.18 -3.04 -11.72
CA LEU A 88 0.77 -2.64 -11.76
C LEU A 88 0.24 -2.53 -13.20
N ASP A 89 1.12 -2.48 -14.19
CA ASP A 89 0.72 -2.39 -15.60
C ASP A 89 -0.05 -3.65 -16.03
N GLY A 90 -1.18 -3.43 -16.70
CA GLY A 90 -2.08 -4.51 -17.09
C GLY A 90 -2.77 -5.25 -15.94
N VAL A 91 -2.70 -4.76 -14.68
CA VAL A 91 -3.37 -5.35 -13.53
C VAL A 91 -4.61 -4.53 -13.16
N PRO A 92 -5.84 -5.02 -13.47
CA PRO A 92 -7.05 -4.30 -13.14
C PRO A 92 -7.26 -4.22 -11.62
N LEU A 93 -7.71 -3.08 -11.10
CA LEU A 93 -8.04 -2.92 -9.69
C LEU A 93 -9.02 -3.99 -9.18
N ALA A 94 -10.00 -4.37 -10.01
CA ALA A 94 -10.98 -5.40 -9.68
C ALA A 94 -10.35 -6.76 -9.34
N GLN A 95 -9.24 -7.10 -10.01
CA GLN A 95 -8.49 -8.32 -9.71
C GLN A 95 -7.85 -8.25 -8.32
N LEU A 96 -7.26 -7.10 -7.95
CA LEU A 96 -6.66 -6.92 -6.62
C LEU A 96 -7.74 -6.96 -5.52
N VAL A 97 -8.89 -6.35 -5.76
CA VAL A 97 -10.05 -6.38 -4.84
C VAL A 97 -10.57 -7.81 -4.65
N ALA A 98 -10.69 -8.59 -5.73
CA ALA A 98 -11.11 -9.99 -5.64
C ALA A 98 -10.15 -10.82 -4.77
N ARG A 99 -8.85 -10.61 -4.90
CA ARG A 99 -7.82 -11.25 -4.06
C ARG A 99 -7.91 -10.81 -2.60
N ALA A 100 -8.06 -9.52 -2.33
CA ALA A 100 -8.13 -8.98 -0.97
C ALA A 100 -9.38 -9.42 -0.20
N THR A 101 -10.49 -9.63 -0.90
CA THR A 101 -11.78 -10.02 -0.30
C THR A 101 -12.00 -11.53 -0.23
N GLY A 102 -11.05 -12.33 -0.72
CA GLY A 102 -11.18 -13.80 -0.78
C GLY A 102 -12.29 -14.28 -1.73
N SER A 103 -12.79 -13.40 -2.61
CA SER A 103 -13.72 -13.80 -3.66
C SER A 103 -12.96 -14.51 -4.77
N SER A 104 -12.99 -15.84 -4.75
CA SER A 104 -12.72 -16.65 -5.94
C SER A 104 -13.74 -16.27 -7.01
N THR A 105 -13.34 -15.46 -7.99
CA THR A 105 -14.13 -15.28 -9.20
C THR A 105 -14.19 -16.64 -9.92
N ILE A 106 -15.40 -17.13 -10.11
CA ILE A 106 -15.76 -18.33 -10.89
C ILE A 106 -15.41 -18.09 -12.36
#